data_AF-A0A971KD62-F1
#
_entry.id   AF-A0A971KD62-F1
#
_cell.length_a   1.000
_cell.length_b   1.000
_cell.length_c   1.000
_cell.angle_alpha   90.00
_cell.angle_beta   90.00
_cell.angle_gamma   90.00
#
_symmetry.space_group_name_H-M   'P 1'
#
loop_
_entity.id
_entity.type
_entity.pdbx_description
1 polymer ?
#
loop_
_entity_poly.entity_id
_entity_poly.type
_entity_poly.pdbx_seq_one_letter_code
_entity_poly.pdbx_strand_id
1 'polypeptide(L)'
;MEPDEILPNGEISPQMLYITNADSNVQISSSSRATVEAYVIGYSNTVTKTKVEADLQQLKNGRWTSIKTWSVSKNSYKATLVESIQVSKGYSYRVVATVTAYISY
;
A
#
# COMPACT_ATOMS: atom_id res chain seq x y z
N MET A 1 -1.46 -18.74 0.45
CA MET A 1 -0.28 -18.42 1.25
C MET A 1 0.84 -18.36 0.25
N GLU A 2 1.27 -17.15 -0.14
CA GLU A 2 2.48 -17.00 -0.94
C GLU A 2 3.66 -17.60 -0.15
N PRO A 3 4.62 -18.24 -0.81
CA PRO A 3 5.76 -18.82 -0.12
C PRO A 3 6.61 -17.69 0.45
N ASP A 4 6.93 -17.78 1.74
CA ASP A 4 7.96 -16.94 2.36
C ASP A 4 9.25 -17.10 1.57
N GLU A 5 9.77 -16.00 1.04
CA GLU A 5 11.03 -15.96 0.30
C GLU A 5 12.18 -16.21 1.29
N ILE A 6 12.65 -17.46 1.39
CA ILE A 6 13.83 -17.80 2.19
C ILE A 6 15.07 -17.29 1.45
N LEU A 7 15.50 -16.06 1.77
CA LEU A 7 16.80 -15.55 1.33
C LEU A 7 17.91 -16.40 1.95
N PRO A 8 18.92 -16.85 1.18
CA PRO A 8 19.98 -17.69 1.71
C PRO A 8 20.86 -16.86 2.66
N ASN A 9 21.22 -17.44 3.81
CA ASN A 9 22.33 -17.00 4.68
C ASN A 9 22.23 -15.63 5.38
N GLY A 10 21.07 -15.24 5.89
CA GLY A 10 20.99 -14.09 6.81
C GLY A 10 21.43 -12.77 6.19
N GLU A 11 21.38 -12.66 4.87
CA GLU A 11 21.64 -11.41 4.15
C GLU A 11 20.57 -10.38 4.51
N ILE A 12 21.02 -9.22 5.01
CA ILE A 12 20.15 -8.07 5.27
C ILE A 12 19.84 -7.43 3.92
N SER A 13 18.61 -7.59 3.43
CA SER A 13 18.12 -6.94 2.21
C SER A 13 17.34 -5.66 2.55
N PRO A 14 17.78 -4.47 2.09
CA PRO A 14 17.04 -3.24 2.29
C PRO A 14 15.72 -3.23 1.50
N GLN A 15 14.59 -3.14 2.21
CA GLN A 15 13.23 -3.20 1.64
C GLN A 15 12.73 -1.88 1.04
N MET A 16 13.47 -0.77 1.22
CA MET A 16 13.10 0.57 0.73
C MET A 16 14.10 1.11 -0.29
N LEU A 17 14.77 0.23 -1.04
CA LEU A 17 15.69 0.68 -2.09
C LEU A 17 14.97 1.54 -3.13
N TYR A 18 15.61 2.66 -3.49
CA TYR A 18 15.14 3.60 -4.50
C TYR A 18 13.85 4.36 -4.17
N ILE A 19 13.33 4.24 -2.95
CA ILE A 19 12.15 4.96 -2.46
C ILE A 19 12.61 6.12 -1.58
N THR A 20 12.13 7.34 -1.86
CA THR A 20 12.34 8.52 -1.01
C THR A 20 11.27 8.65 0.04
N ASN A 21 10.02 8.32 -0.31
CA ASN A 21 8.88 8.48 0.56
C ASN A 21 7.77 7.51 0.18
N ALA A 22 7.08 7.00 1.19
CA ALA A 22 5.88 6.21 1.07
C ALA A 22 4.99 6.48 2.29
N ASP A 23 3.69 6.66 2.04
CA ASP A 23 2.72 6.91 3.09
C ASP A 23 1.38 6.25 2.73
N SER A 24 0.58 6.00 3.75
CA SER A 24 -0.80 5.52 3.61
C SER A 24 -1.66 6.08 4.72
N ASN A 25 -2.86 6.53 4.36
CA ASN A 25 -3.82 7.11 5.28
C ASN A 25 -5.24 6.59 4.96
N VAL A 26 -6.07 6.53 5.99
CA VAL A 26 -7.50 6.27 5.85
C VAL A 26 -8.29 7.29 6.66
N GLN A 27 -9.26 7.93 6.01
CA GLN A 27 -10.20 8.84 6.65
C GLN A 27 -11.60 8.31 6.49
N ILE A 28 -12.39 8.33 7.57
CA ILE A 28 -13.78 7.88 7.55
C ILE A 28 -14.67 9.06 7.89
N SER A 29 -15.56 9.41 6.97
CA SER A 29 -16.53 10.48 7.17
C SER A 29 -17.67 10.05 8.12
N SER A 30 -18.42 11.02 8.62
CA SER A 30 -19.67 10.77 9.37
C SER A 30 -20.72 10.00 8.55
N SER A 31 -20.67 10.11 7.21
CA SER A 31 -21.50 9.34 6.27
C SER A 31 -20.98 7.92 6.00
N SER A 32 -20.01 7.43 6.80
CA SER A 32 -19.43 6.08 6.69
C SER A 32 -18.75 5.81 5.35
N ARG A 33 -18.26 6.87 4.70
CA ARG A 33 -17.42 6.76 3.52
C ARG A 33 -15.95 6.74 3.96
N ALA A 34 -15.29 5.61 3.76
CA ALA A 34 -13.86 5.47 3.97
C ALA A 34 -13.13 5.91 2.69
N THR A 35 -12.23 6.88 2.82
CA THR A 35 -11.31 7.32 1.78
C THR A 35 -9.92 6.83 2.14
N VAL A 36 -9.34 6.03 1.24
CA VAL A 36 -7.98 5.50 1.36
C VAL A 36 -7.08 6.26 0.41
N GLU A 37 -5.97 6.76 0.95
CA GLU A 37 -4.90 7.37 0.19
C GLU A 37 -3.61 6.61 0.45
N ALA A 38 -2.86 6.27 -0.59
CA ALA A 38 -1.53 5.69 -0.47
C ALA A 38 -0.66 6.16 -1.63
N TYR A 39 0.62 6.39 -1.37
CA TYR A 39 1.55 6.81 -2.43
C TYR A 39 2.95 6.29 -2.23
N VAL A 40 3.71 6.31 -3.32
CA VAL A 40 5.15 6.09 -3.33
C VAL A 40 5.82 7.11 -4.22
N ILE A 41 6.98 7.58 -3.76
CA ILE A 41 7.90 8.42 -4.53
C ILE A 41 9.25 7.72 -4.52
N GLY A 42 9.75 7.43 -5.72
CA GLY A 42 11.07 6.88 -5.97
C GLY A 42 12.09 7.94 -6.39
N TYR A 43 13.36 7.56 -6.49
CA TYR A 43 14.41 8.42 -7.04
C TYR A 43 14.11 8.75 -8.52
N SER A 44 13.93 10.03 -8.82
CA SER A 44 13.46 10.50 -10.14
C SER A 44 14.34 10.10 -11.32
N ASN A 45 15.65 9.90 -11.08
CA ASN A 45 16.63 9.58 -12.11
C ASN A 45 16.91 8.08 -12.24
N THR A 46 16.24 7.23 -11.45
CA THR A 46 16.50 5.78 -11.38
C THR A 46 15.23 4.96 -11.55
N VAL A 47 14.13 5.40 -10.96
CA VAL A 47 12.86 4.67 -10.97
C VAL A 47 12.07 5.00 -12.23
N THR A 48 11.75 3.96 -13.00
CA THR A 48 11.04 4.07 -14.28
C THR A 48 9.57 3.72 -14.15
N LYS A 49 9.22 2.92 -13.14
CA LYS A 49 7.83 2.49 -12.87
C LYS A 49 7.59 2.37 -11.37
N THR A 50 6.37 2.64 -10.96
CA THR A 50 5.90 2.49 -9.57
C THR A 50 4.58 1.74 -9.51
N LYS A 51 4.37 1.03 -8.41
CA LYS A 51 3.13 0.33 -8.08
C LYS A 51 2.75 0.60 -6.62
N VAL A 52 1.47 0.81 -6.37
CA VAL A 52 0.89 0.91 -5.03
C VAL A 52 -0.30 -0.04 -4.97
N GLU A 53 -0.31 -0.90 -3.96
CA GLU A 53 -1.42 -1.76 -3.59
C GLU A 53 -1.88 -1.38 -2.20
N ALA A 54 -3.19 -1.23 -2.01
CA ALA A 54 -3.75 -0.81 -0.73
C ALA A 54 -4.91 -1.72 -0.33
N ASP A 55 -4.80 -2.31 0.86
CA ASP A 55 -5.81 -3.12 1.50
C ASP A 55 -6.51 -2.32 2.59
N LEU A 56 -7.80 -2.05 2.42
CA LEU A 56 -8.64 -1.59 3.50
C LEU A 56 -9.06 -2.80 4.34
N GLN A 57 -8.65 -2.80 5.60
CA GLN A 57 -8.91 -3.88 6.55
C GLN A 57 -9.88 -3.42 7.64
N GLN A 58 -10.77 -4.33 8.02
CA GLN A 58 -11.74 -4.15 9.09
C GLN A 58 -11.41 -5.11 10.23
N LEU A 59 -11.42 -4.64 11.48
CA LEU A 59 -11.25 -5.49 12.65
C LEU A 59 -12.57 -6.21 12.96
N LYS A 60 -12.62 -7.53 12.79
CA LYS A 60 -13.76 -8.39 13.14
C LYS A 60 -13.28 -9.52 14.04
N ASN A 61 -13.96 -9.72 15.17
CA ASN A 61 -13.68 -10.83 16.09
C ASN A 61 -12.20 -10.92 16.49
N GLY A 62 -11.56 -9.77 16.76
CA GLY A 62 -10.14 -9.69 17.12
C GLY A 62 -9.15 -9.91 15.97
N ARG A 63 -9.61 -10.02 14.72
CA ARG A 63 -8.76 -10.23 13.54
C ARG A 63 -8.99 -9.18 12.47
N TRP A 64 -7.92 -8.70 11.87
CA TRP A 64 -7.98 -7.82 10.71
C TRP A 64 -8.31 -8.64 9.46
N THR A 65 -9.33 -8.22 8.72
CA THR A 65 -9.75 -8.86 7.46
C THR A 65 -9.82 -7.81 6.36
N SER A 66 -9.15 -8.06 5.22
CA SER A 66 -9.26 -7.19 4.04
C SER A 66 -10.68 -7.24 3.50
N ILE A 67 -11.31 -6.07 3.38
CA ILE A 67 -12.66 -5.91 2.82
C ILE A 67 -12.64 -5.35 1.40
N LYS A 68 -11.53 -4.69 1.03
CA LYS A 68 -11.30 -4.18 -0.31
C LYS A 68 -9.80 -4.02 -0.55
N THR A 69 -9.39 -4.32 -1.78
CA THR A 69 -8.04 -4.11 -2.29
C THR A 69 -8.12 -3.26 -3.54
N TRP A 70 -7.18 -2.32 -3.67
CA TRP A 70 -6.98 -1.54 -4.87
C TRP A 70 -5.52 -1.58 -5.30
N SER A 71 -5.27 -1.31 -6.58
CA SER A 71 -3.93 -1.27 -7.14
C SER A 71 -3.84 -0.18 -8.20
N VAL A 72 -2.72 0.54 -8.22
CA VAL A 72 -2.36 1.47 -9.29
C VAL A 72 -0.92 1.21 -9.72
N SER A 73 -0.67 1.27 -11.02
CA SER A 73 0.68 1.22 -11.59
C SER A 73 0.88 2.40 -12.53
N LYS A 74 2.06 3.02 -12.49
CA LYS A 74 2.43 4.16 -13.33
C LYS A 74 3.83 3.97 -13.88
N ASN A 75 4.03 4.29 -15.16
CA ASN A 75 5.35 4.44 -15.78
C ASN A 75 5.94 5.80 -15.38
N SER A 76 6.17 5.97 -14.08
CA SER A 76 6.67 7.18 -13.46
C SER A 76 7.35 6.81 -12.15
N TYR A 77 8.27 7.65 -11.68
CA TYR A 77 8.91 7.52 -10.38
C TYR A 77 7.95 7.75 -9.20
N LYS A 78 6.69 8.14 -9.46
CA LYS A 78 5.66 8.33 -8.43
C LYS A 78 4.33 7.72 -8.83
N ALA A 79 3.62 7.21 -7.83
CA ALA A 79 2.24 6.77 -7.96
C ALA A 79 1.46 7.15 -6.69
N THR A 80 0.20 7.55 -6.89
CA THR A 80 -0.75 7.88 -5.83
C THR A 80 -2.05 7.14 -6.13
N LEU A 81 -2.60 6.50 -5.11
CA LEU A 81 -3.87 5.79 -5.09
C LEU A 81 -4.80 6.56 -4.16
N VAL A 82 -5.95 7.01 -4.66
CA VAL A 82 -7.01 7.62 -3.85
C VAL A 82 -8.32 6.96 -4.22
N GLU A 83 -8.87 6.20 -3.29
CA GLU A 83 -10.06 5.39 -3.52
C GLU A 83 -11.02 5.50 -2.34
N SER A 84 -12.30 5.17 -2.56
CA SER A 84 -13.27 5.24 -1.47
C SER A 84 -14.36 4.19 -1.57
N ILE A 85 -14.79 3.67 -0.43
CA ILE A 85 -15.97 2.80 -0.32
C ILE A 85 -16.87 3.20 0.84
N GLN A 86 -18.10 2.71 0.82
CA GLN A 86 -18.96 2.68 2.00
C GLN A 86 -18.52 1.56 2.95
N VAL A 87 -18.49 1.84 4.25
CA VAL A 87 -18.12 0.89 5.29
C VAL A 87 -19.17 0.81 6.39
N SER A 88 -19.19 -0.29 7.14
CA SER A 88 -20.12 -0.45 8.25
C SER A 88 -19.71 0.39 9.47
N LYS A 89 -20.68 1.00 10.16
CA LYS A 89 -20.44 1.70 11.43
C LYS A 89 -20.10 0.74 12.56
N GLY A 90 -19.42 1.24 13.60
CA GLY A 90 -19.12 0.49 14.82
C GLY A 90 -17.88 -0.42 14.74
N TYR A 91 -17.05 -0.24 13.71
CA TYR A 91 -15.82 -1.02 13.53
C TYR A 91 -14.59 -0.11 13.46
N SER A 92 -13.43 -0.68 13.80
CA SER A 92 -12.13 -0.08 13.53
C SER A 92 -11.63 -0.51 12.16
N TYR A 93 -10.95 0.41 11.48
CA TYR A 93 -10.40 0.23 10.15
C TYR A 93 -8.93 0.63 10.13
N ARG A 94 -8.16 -0.02 9.25
CA ARG A 94 -6.78 0.37 8.92
C ARG A 94 -6.55 0.17 7.43
N VAL A 95 -5.56 0.87 6.89
CA VAL A 95 -5.01 0.58 5.57
C VAL A 95 -3.67 -0.14 5.74
N VAL A 96 -3.42 -1.14 4.89
CA VAL A 96 -2.09 -1.74 4.70
C VAL A 96 -1.72 -1.51 3.26
N ALA A 97 -0.65 -0.76 3.01
CA ALA A 97 -0.17 -0.47 1.67
C ALA A 97 1.14 -1.20 1.39
N THR A 98 1.22 -1.82 0.23
CA THR A 98 2.46 -2.36 -0.35
C THR A 98 2.85 -1.48 -1.52
N VAL A 99 4.08 -0.97 -1.49
CA VAL A 99 4.59 -0.09 -2.53
C VAL A 99 5.82 -0.70 -3.20
N THR A 100 5.98 -0.46 -4.49
CA THR A 100 7.11 -0.98 -5.25
C THR A 100 7.62 0.07 -6.22
N ALA A 101 8.92 0.27 -6.23
CA ALA A 101 9.64 1.07 -7.22
C ALA A 101 10.48 0.14 -8.10
N TYR A 102 10.31 0.23 -9.41
CA TYR A 102 11.06 -0.54 -10.39
C TYR A 102 12.07 0.35 -11.09
N ILE A 103 13.27 -0.19 -11.23
CA ILE A 103 14.35 0.40 -12.04
C ILE A 103 14.42 -0.35 -13.36
N SER A 104 14.93 0.29 -14.41
CA SER A 104 15.22 -0.37 -15.68
C SER A 104 16.66 -0.04 -16.06
N TYR A 105 17.39 -1.05 -16.53
CA TYR A 105 18.78 -0.96 -16.98
C TYR A 105 18.85 -0.93 -18.51
#